data_AF-A0A923NF14-F1
#
_entry.id   AF-A0A923NF14-F1
#
_cell.length_a   1.000
_cell.length_b   1.000
_cell.length_c   1.000
_cell.angle_alpha   90.00
_cell.angle_beta   90.00
_cell.angle_gamma   90.00
#
_symmetry.space_group_name_H-M   'P 1'
#
loop_
_entity.id
_entity.type
_entity.pdbx_description
1 polymer ?
#
loop_
_entity_poly.entity_id
_entity_poly.type
_entity_poly.pdbx_seq_one_letter_code
_entity_poly.pdbx_strand_id
1 'polypeptide(L)'
;MNDQEIYLLLKQAGNSLQAIFDYFKKKNKILFDSSTSWDSGTKTIKDISKYNLIQVDLDLGGVSGIAIRRSDTVFTGTVNANYPSWMGVTAFFMSLNGDSCKLDWGWVNVNTPGAPNKSYGIKRIIGIDPIIPDSLSNIIGGGTV
;
A
#
# COMPACT_ATOMS: atom_id res chain seq x y z
N MET A 1 -0.13 37.06 -26.10
CA MET A 1 0.53 35.83 -25.68
C MET A 1 1.71 35.60 -26.63
N ASN A 2 2.94 35.63 -26.15
CA ASN A 2 4.15 35.51 -26.96
C ASN A 2 4.65 34.06 -27.02
N ASP A 3 5.61 33.77 -27.90
CA ASP A 3 6.14 32.42 -28.11
C ASP A 3 6.73 31.80 -26.84
N GLN A 4 7.32 32.61 -25.96
CA GLN A 4 7.87 32.17 -24.69
C GLN A 4 6.75 31.74 -23.71
N GLU A 5 5.66 32.50 -23.66
CA GLU A 5 4.46 32.15 -22.88
C GLU A 5 3.81 30.86 -23.40
N ILE A 6 3.71 30.69 -24.72
CA ILE A 6 3.19 29.47 -25.35
C ILE A 6 4.08 28.27 -25.00
N TYR A 7 5.41 28.41 -25.10
CA TYR A 7 6.35 27.33 -24.75
C TYR A 7 6.22 26.88 -23.29
N LEU A 8 6.12 27.83 -22.36
CA LEU A 8 5.99 27.53 -20.93
C LEU A 8 4.68 26.79 -20.64
N LEU A 9 3.58 27.21 -21.25
CA LEU A 9 2.28 26.53 -21.14
C LEU A 9 2.34 25.08 -21.64
N LEU A 10 2.93 24.86 -22.83
CA LEU A 10 3.07 23.52 -23.40
C LEU A 10 3.96 22.62 -22.53
N LYS A 11 5.06 23.17 -21.99
CA LYS A 11 5.95 22.44 -21.08
C LYS A 11 5.23 22.04 -19.79
N GLN A 12 4.46 22.95 -19.20
CA GLN A 12 3.68 22.68 -17.99
C GLN A 12 2.61 21.61 -18.25
N ALA A 13 1.91 21.68 -19.37
CA ALA A 13 0.93 20.67 -19.78
C ALA A 13 1.59 19.29 -19.97
N GLY A 14 2.74 19.24 -20.66
CA GLY A 14 3.51 18.01 -20.85
C GLY A 14 3.95 17.38 -19.52
N ASN A 15 4.48 18.19 -18.60
CA ASN A 15 4.88 17.71 -17.27
C ASN A 15 3.69 17.17 -16.46
N SER A 16 2.53 17.83 -16.55
CA SER A 16 1.31 17.41 -15.85
C SER A 16 0.78 16.09 -16.39
N LEU A 17 0.73 15.93 -17.71
CA LEU A 17 0.34 14.66 -18.35
C LEU A 17 1.28 13.52 -17.98
N GLN A 18 2.59 13.75 -18.00
CA GLN A 18 3.57 12.75 -17.60
C GLN A 18 3.35 12.30 -16.15
N ALA A 19 3.13 13.24 -15.23
CA ALA A 19 2.85 12.93 -13.84
C ALA A 19 1.54 12.14 -13.67
N ILE A 20 0.48 12.46 -14.42
CA ILE A 20 -0.78 11.68 -14.45
C ILE A 20 -0.51 10.24 -14.88
N PHE A 21 0.22 10.04 -15.99
CA PHE A 21 0.54 8.70 -16.45
C PHE A 21 1.37 7.92 -15.44
N ASP A 22 2.35 8.55 -14.81
CA ASP A 22 3.20 7.90 -13.81
C ASP A 22 2.45 7.59 -12.51
N TYR A 23 1.43 8.37 -12.16
CA TYR A 23 0.49 8.04 -11.09
C TYR A 23 -0.30 6.76 -11.42
N PHE A 24 -0.94 6.71 -12.58
CA PHE A 24 -1.75 5.55 -12.97
C PHE A 24 -0.92 4.27 -13.19
N LYS A 25 0.32 4.38 -13.65
CA LYS A 25 1.25 3.24 -13.74
C LYS A 25 1.57 2.61 -12.39
N LYS A 26 1.44 3.35 -11.30
CA LYS A 26 1.69 2.86 -9.94
C LYS A 26 0.44 2.20 -9.33
N LYS A 27 -0.77 2.56 -9.78
CA LYS A 27 -2.00 1.96 -9.26
C LYS A 27 -2.02 0.44 -9.48
N ASN A 28 -2.46 -0.28 -8.44
CA ASN A 28 -2.59 -1.74 -8.40
C ASN A 28 -1.31 -2.49 -8.77
N LYS A 29 -0.13 -1.90 -8.51
CA LYS A 29 1.16 -2.52 -8.83
C LYS A 29 1.53 -3.55 -7.76
N ILE A 30 1.93 -4.74 -8.18
CA ILE A 30 2.53 -5.73 -7.27
C ILE A 30 3.90 -5.23 -6.82
N LEU A 31 4.06 -5.01 -5.51
CA LEU A 31 5.29 -4.51 -4.88
C LEU A 31 6.13 -5.63 -4.29
N PHE A 32 5.47 -6.69 -3.83
CA PHE A 32 6.08 -7.88 -3.26
C PHE A 32 5.24 -9.08 -3.65
N ASP A 33 5.88 -10.16 -4.07
CA ASP A 33 5.25 -11.46 -4.34
C ASP A 33 6.29 -12.55 -4.06
N SER A 34 5.96 -13.50 -3.18
CA SER A 34 6.92 -14.52 -2.75
C SER A 34 6.27 -15.86 -2.49
N SER A 35 7.02 -16.93 -2.76
CA SER A 35 6.67 -18.29 -2.37
C SER A 35 6.80 -18.51 -0.86
N THR A 36 7.66 -17.74 -0.19
CA THR A 36 7.87 -17.79 1.26
C THR A 36 7.22 -16.59 1.93
N SER A 37 6.37 -16.86 2.92
CA SER A 37 5.69 -15.82 3.69
C SER A 37 6.68 -14.92 4.44
N TRP A 38 6.29 -13.65 4.59
CA TRP A 38 6.95 -12.70 5.47
C TRP A 38 6.19 -12.61 6.78
N ASP A 39 6.65 -13.36 7.78
CA ASP A 39 5.97 -13.49 9.07
C ASP A 39 6.48 -12.52 10.14
N SER A 40 7.69 -11.96 10.00
CA SER A 40 8.25 -11.00 10.96
C SER A 40 9.51 -10.31 10.42
N GLY A 41 10.01 -9.31 11.15
CA GLY A 41 11.31 -8.70 10.91
C GLY A 41 11.30 -7.69 9.76
N THR A 42 12.48 -7.39 9.24
CA THR A 42 12.67 -6.35 8.22
C THR A 42 12.77 -6.93 6.81
N LYS A 43 12.14 -6.28 5.84
CA LYS A 43 12.22 -6.60 4.42
C LYS A 43 12.24 -5.32 3.58
N THR A 44 13.07 -5.27 2.56
CA THR A 44 13.05 -4.19 1.57
C THR A 44 11.97 -4.47 0.53
N ILE A 45 11.00 -3.57 0.41
CA ILE A 45 9.92 -3.63 -0.58
C ILE A 45 10.00 -2.36 -1.41
N LYS A 46 10.48 -2.50 -2.65
CA LYS A 46 10.74 -1.35 -3.53
C LYS A 46 9.46 -0.54 -3.77
N ASP A 47 9.60 0.79 -3.72
CA ASP A 47 8.56 1.77 -3.98
C ASP A 47 7.37 1.78 -2.99
N ILE A 48 7.34 0.96 -1.94
CA ILE A 48 6.22 0.91 -0.97
C ILE A 48 6.00 2.25 -0.25
N SER A 49 7.07 3.02 -0.08
CA SER A 49 7.05 4.36 0.48
C SER A 49 6.24 5.36 -0.35
N LYS A 50 5.85 5.00 -1.59
CA LYS A 50 5.12 5.86 -2.53
C LYS A 50 3.60 5.65 -2.51
N TYR A 51 3.06 4.93 -1.53
CA TYR A 51 1.63 4.59 -1.46
C TYR A 51 0.96 5.08 -0.16
N ASN A 52 -0.30 5.48 -0.27
CA ASN A 52 -1.20 5.76 0.85
C ASN A 52 -2.01 4.51 1.25
N LEU A 53 -2.29 3.63 0.28
CA LEU A 53 -3.06 2.41 0.49
C LEU A 53 -2.35 1.22 -0.14
N ILE A 54 -2.22 0.13 0.62
CA ILE A 54 -1.73 -1.15 0.12
C ILE A 54 -2.72 -2.25 0.45
N GLN A 55 -2.80 -3.26 -0.42
CA GLN A 55 -3.42 -4.54 -0.11
C GLN A 55 -2.32 -5.53 0.27
N VAL A 56 -2.61 -6.35 1.26
CA VAL A 56 -1.73 -7.38 1.79
C VAL A 56 -2.46 -8.72 1.69
N ASP A 57 -1.90 -9.66 0.94
CA ASP A 57 -2.41 -11.02 0.86
C ASP A 57 -1.58 -11.94 1.76
N LEU A 58 -2.27 -12.72 2.59
CA LEU A 58 -1.63 -13.60 3.57
C LEU A 58 -1.34 -14.98 2.98
N ASP A 59 -0.44 -15.71 3.63
CA ASP A 59 -0.24 -17.13 3.41
C ASP A 59 -1.36 -18.00 4.02
N LEU A 60 -2.58 -17.69 3.62
CA LEU A 60 -3.80 -18.31 4.08
C LEU A 60 -4.84 -18.17 2.95
N GLY A 61 -4.70 -19.01 1.93
CA GLY A 61 -5.37 -18.94 0.62
C GLY A 61 -6.64 -18.07 0.53
N GLY A 62 -6.54 -16.96 -0.20
CA GLY A 62 -7.66 -16.06 -0.50
C GLY A 62 -7.92 -14.98 0.56
N VAL A 63 -7.16 -14.96 1.65
CA VAL A 63 -7.29 -13.96 2.71
C VAL A 63 -6.41 -12.74 2.41
N SER A 64 -7.04 -11.57 2.34
CA SER A 64 -6.37 -10.29 2.14
C SER A 64 -6.93 -9.20 3.05
N GLY A 65 -6.15 -8.15 3.26
CA GLY A 65 -6.58 -6.97 3.99
C GLY A 65 -5.97 -5.71 3.40
N ILE A 66 -6.50 -4.57 3.84
CA ILE A 66 -6.04 -3.25 3.43
C ILE A 66 -5.23 -2.64 4.57
N ALA A 67 -4.07 -2.10 4.24
CA ALA A 67 -3.26 -1.28 5.13
C ALA A 67 -3.32 0.18 4.68
N ILE A 68 -3.64 1.07 5.62
CA ILE A 68 -3.74 2.51 5.41
C ILE A 68 -2.49 3.16 5.99
N ARG A 69 -1.89 4.09 5.25
CA ARG A 69 -0.79 4.93 5.72
C ARG A 69 -1.31 5.87 6.81
N ARG A 70 -0.74 5.77 8.01
CA ARG A 70 -1.10 6.62 9.16
C ARG A 70 -0.15 7.80 9.37
N SER A 71 1.08 7.67 8.88
CA SER A 71 2.11 8.70 8.86
C SER A 71 3.11 8.35 7.75
N ASP A 72 4.09 9.23 7.50
CA ASP A 72 5.11 9.00 6.47
C ASP A 72 5.93 7.72 6.67
N THR A 73 5.89 7.18 7.90
CA THR A 73 6.71 6.05 8.33
C THR A 73 5.89 4.83 8.73
N VAL A 74 4.56 4.83 8.58
CA VAL A 74 3.72 3.75 9.13
C VAL A 74 2.53 3.40 8.24
N PHE A 75 2.36 2.10 8.00
CA PHE A 75 1.07 1.50 7.64
C PHE A 75 0.47 0.72 8.81
N THR A 76 -0.86 0.80 8.95
CA THR A 76 -1.63 -0.07 9.84
C THR A 76 -2.69 -0.79 9.03
N GLY A 77 -2.82 -2.10 9.22
CA GLY A 77 -3.82 -2.89 8.52
C GLY A 77 -4.46 -3.95 9.42
N THR A 78 -5.61 -4.42 8.98
CA THR A 78 -6.32 -5.56 9.59
C THR A 78 -6.68 -6.54 8.51
N VAL A 79 -6.58 -7.83 8.83
CA VAL A 79 -6.96 -8.91 7.93
C VAL A 79 -7.88 -9.85 8.67
N ASN A 80 -8.97 -10.23 8.01
CA ASN A 80 -9.98 -11.14 8.55
C ASN A 80 -9.97 -12.44 7.74
N ALA A 81 -9.83 -13.56 8.43
CA ALA A 81 -9.99 -14.89 7.88
C ALA A 81 -11.31 -15.48 8.38
N ASN A 82 -12.24 -15.72 7.45
CA ASN A 82 -13.58 -16.23 7.74
C ASN A 82 -13.75 -17.59 7.07
N TYR A 83 -13.53 -18.67 7.82
CA TYR A 83 -13.78 -20.03 7.37
C TYR A 83 -15.04 -20.59 8.06
N PRO A 84 -15.72 -21.58 7.46
CA PRO A 84 -16.92 -22.16 8.08
C PRO A 84 -16.71 -22.70 9.51
N SER A 85 -15.50 -23.17 9.84
CA SER A 85 -15.17 -23.78 11.13
C SER A 85 -14.52 -22.82 12.14
N TRP A 86 -14.05 -21.65 11.70
CA TRP A 86 -13.40 -20.68 12.58
C TRP A 86 -13.29 -19.29 11.94
N MET A 87 -13.24 -18.26 12.80
CA MET A 87 -12.96 -16.89 12.39
C MET A 87 -11.75 -16.34 13.14
N GLY A 88 -10.88 -15.65 12.41
CA GLY A 88 -9.67 -15.03 12.93
C GLY A 88 -9.51 -13.61 12.41
N VAL A 89 -9.13 -12.69 13.27
CA VAL A 89 -8.78 -11.31 12.90
C VAL A 89 -7.37 -11.03 13.38
N THR A 90 -6.51 -10.53 12.48
CA THR A 90 -5.17 -10.06 12.85
C THR A 90 -5.01 -8.60 12.50
N ALA A 91 -4.40 -7.83 13.41
CA ALA A 91 -3.95 -6.48 13.15
C ALA A 91 -2.43 -6.49 12.95
N PHE A 92 -1.92 -5.63 12.08
CA PHE A 92 -0.48 -5.46 11.90
C PHE A 92 -0.10 -4.00 11.76
N PHE A 93 1.16 -3.76 12.11
CA PHE A 93 1.85 -2.50 11.96
C PHE A 93 3.07 -2.73 11.09
N MET A 94 3.26 -1.87 10.09
CA MET A 94 4.44 -1.88 9.24
C MET A 94 5.12 -0.52 9.29
N SER A 95 6.26 -0.44 9.97
CA SER A 95 7.10 0.76 9.95
C SER A 95 7.96 0.81 8.69
N LEU A 96 8.20 2.01 8.19
CA LEU A 96 8.95 2.31 6.98
C LEU A 96 10.17 3.16 7.31
N ASN A 97 11.30 2.83 6.69
CA ASN A 97 12.46 3.69 6.56
C ASN A 97 12.85 3.69 5.06
N GLY A 98 12.24 4.61 4.32
CA GLY A 98 12.21 4.53 2.85
C GLY A 98 11.52 3.24 2.41
N ASP A 99 12.22 2.43 1.60
CA ASP A 99 11.70 1.15 1.10
C ASP A 99 11.99 -0.03 2.06
N SER A 100 12.71 0.21 3.16
CA SER A 100 12.91 -0.78 4.22
C SER A 100 11.69 -0.82 5.13
N CYS A 101 11.06 -1.98 5.24
CA CYS A 101 9.82 -2.18 5.99
C CYS A 101 10.06 -3.16 7.13
N LYS A 102 9.61 -2.84 8.33
CA LYS A 102 9.58 -3.80 9.45
C LYS A 102 8.14 -4.12 9.78
N LEU A 103 7.83 -5.42 9.80
CA LEU A 103 6.50 -5.94 10.11
C LEU A 103 6.46 -6.39 11.57
N ASP A 104 5.53 -5.80 12.31
CA ASP A 104 5.19 -6.19 13.66
C ASP A 104 3.70 -6.58 13.68
N TRP A 105 3.43 -7.85 13.96
CA TRP A 105 2.07 -8.33 14.14
C TRP A 105 1.54 -7.93 15.51
N GLY A 106 0.31 -7.46 15.54
CA GLY A 106 -0.42 -7.18 16.76
C GLY A 106 -1.22 -8.40 17.23
N TRP A 107 -2.43 -8.13 17.71
CA TRP A 107 -3.31 -9.12 18.32
C TRP A 107 -4.00 -10.00 17.26
N VAL A 108 -4.08 -11.30 17.53
CA VAL A 108 -4.91 -12.25 16.77
C VAL A 108 -6.12 -12.61 17.63
N ASN A 109 -7.30 -12.17 17.23
CA ASN A 109 -8.55 -12.59 17.84
C ASN A 109 -9.10 -13.81 17.15
N VAL A 110 -9.25 -14.88 17.91
CA VAL A 110 -9.83 -16.14 17.45
C VAL A 110 -11.09 -16.40 18.27
N ASN A 111 -12.24 -16.49 17.59
CA ASN A 111 -13.53 -16.66 18.25
C ASN A 111 -13.95 -18.13 18.41
N THR A 112 -13.09 -19.09 18.04
CA THR A 112 -13.45 -20.52 18.00
C THR A 112 -12.25 -21.42 18.36
N PRO A 113 -12.41 -22.44 19.20
CA PRO A 113 -11.38 -23.44 19.46
C PRO A 113 -10.94 -24.12 18.15
N GLY A 114 -9.63 -24.09 17.84
CA GLY A 114 -9.05 -24.74 16.66
C GLY A 114 -8.46 -23.79 15.61
N ALA A 115 -8.66 -22.47 15.71
CA ALA A 115 -7.95 -21.56 14.81
C ALA A 115 -6.46 -21.44 15.20
N PRO A 116 -5.54 -21.39 14.23
CA PRO A 116 -4.11 -21.20 14.49
C PRO A 116 -3.83 -19.93 15.29
N ASN A 117 -3.16 -20.07 16.43
CA ASN A 117 -2.70 -18.94 17.25
C ASN A 117 -1.38 -18.34 16.72
N LYS A 118 -1.27 -18.16 15.40
CA LYS A 118 -0.07 -17.62 14.74
C LYS A 118 -0.46 -16.66 13.63
N SER A 119 0.41 -15.68 13.38
CA SER A 119 0.30 -14.82 12.21
C SER A 119 0.46 -15.66 10.92
N TYR A 120 -0.37 -15.36 9.92
CA TYR A 120 -0.21 -15.89 8.58
C TYR A 120 0.56 -14.82 7.82
N GLY A 121 1.86 -15.02 7.61
CA GLY A 121 2.72 -13.99 7.03
C GLY A 121 2.25 -13.51 5.67
N ILE A 122 2.86 -12.42 5.22
CA ILE A 122 2.49 -11.75 3.98
C ILE A 122 3.14 -12.50 2.80
N LYS A 123 2.35 -12.90 1.80
CA LYS A 123 2.86 -13.45 0.53
C LYS A 123 2.92 -12.42 -0.59
N ARG A 124 1.99 -11.48 -0.59
CA ARG A 124 1.91 -10.45 -1.63
C ARG A 124 1.51 -9.11 -1.06
N ILE A 125 2.09 -8.06 -1.63
CA ILE A 125 1.70 -6.67 -1.37
C ILE A 125 1.41 -6.00 -2.70
N ILE A 126 0.25 -5.35 -2.79
CA ILE A 126 -0.18 -4.60 -3.96
C ILE A 126 -0.34 -3.13 -3.55
N GLY A 127 0.32 -2.23 -4.24
CA GLY A 127 0.17 -0.79 -4.08
C GLY A 127 -1.12 -0.32 -4.74
N ILE A 128 -2.15 -0.03 -3.95
CA ILE A 128 -3.49 0.27 -4.45
C ILE A 128 -3.62 1.75 -4.79
N ASP A 129 -3.24 2.61 -3.83
CA ASP A 129 -3.38 4.06 -3.97
C ASP A 129 -2.02 4.74 -3.78
N PRO A 130 -1.38 5.20 -4.87
CA PRO A 130 -0.13 5.95 -4.80
C PRO A 130 -0.34 7.31 -4.12
N ILE A 131 0.72 7.88 -3.56
CA ILE A 131 0.73 9.27 -3.12
C ILE A 131 0.61 10.16 -4.36
N ILE A 132 -0.35 11.08 -4.35
CA ILE A 132 -0.53 12.08 -5.41
C ILE A 132 0.69 13.02 -5.36
N PRO A 133 1.48 13.15 -6.45
CA PRO A 133 2.56 14.12 -6.51
C PRO A 133 2.04 15.55 -6.35
N ASP A 134 2.82 16.44 -5.75
CA ASP A 134 2.43 17.85 -5.55
C ASP A 134 2.04 18.55 -6.86
N SER A 135 2.71 18.21 -7.97
CA SER A 135 2.40 18.72 -9.31
C SER A 135 0.99 18.36 -9.80
N LEU A 136 0.36 17.35 -9.19
CA LEU A 136 -0.98 16.86 -9.51
C LEU A 136 -2.01 17.13 -8.42
N SER A 137 -1.61 17.67 -7.27
CA SER A 137 -2.50 17.94 -6.13
C SER A 137 -3.72 18.78 -6.55
N ASN A 138 -3.48 19.85 -7.32
CA ASN A 138 -4.53 20.75 -7.84
C ASN A 138 -5.32 20.18 -9.03
N ILE A 139 -4.91 19.05 -9.61
CA ILE A 139 -5.51 18.49 -10.83
C ILE A 139 -6.37 17.26 -10.50
N ILE A 140 -5.89 16.40 -9.61
CA ILE A 140 -6.51 15.09 -9.32
C ILE A 140 -6.96 14.99 -7.85
N GLY A 141 -6.38 15.80 -6.95
CA GLY A 141 -6.68 15.76 -5.51
C GLY A 141 -7.94 16.51 -5.09
N GLY A 142 -8.69 17.10 -6.03
CA GLY A 142 -9.81 17.98 -5.73
C GLY A 142 -9.32 19.26 -5.09
N GLY A 143 -8.85 20.22 -5.91
CA GLY A 143 -8.28 21.47 -5.43
C GLY A 143 -9.16 22.16 -4.38
N THR A 144 -8.56 22.56 -3.27
CA THR A 144 -9.18 23.56 -2.38
C THR A 144 -9.28 24.86 -3.15
N VAL A 145 -10.51 25.30 -3.40
CA VAL A 145 -10.86 26.66 -3.78
C VAL A 145 -10.60 27.59 -2.60
#